data_AF-A0A953Z4W3-F1
#
_entry.id   AF-A0A953Z4W3-F1
#
_cell.length_a   1.000
_cell.length_b   1.000
_cell.length_c   1.000
_cell.angle_alpha   90.00
_cell.angle_beta   90.00
_cell.angle_gamma   90.00
#
_symmetry.space_group_name_H-M   'P 1'
#
loop_
_entity.id
_entity.type
_entity.pdbx_description
1 polymer ?
#
loop_
_entity_poly.entity_id
_entity_poly.type
_entity_poly.pdbx_seq_one_letter_code
_entity_poly.pdbx_strand_id
1 'polypeptide(L)'
;DPARMPLWKVLLWGPVFLLRLWLWAFRRRRNNTKERVWLVAEAAWGILVIATSLVLLPITPWVAAYVLMALVGSWVYPLLTVHLPHRNYGETPLTQTHTLRGRIIPSLFLELTYHLEHHLYPEVPAHNLRRLSTRMDPYFAANRVRPIKVP
;
A
#
# COMPACT_ATOMS: atom_id res chain seq x y z
N ASP A 1 -3.74 12.99 -6.62
CA ASP A 1 -2.73 12.03 -6.15
C ASP A 1 -2.68 12.07 -4.61
N PRO A 2 -2.95 10.96 -3.90
CA PRO A 2 -2.88 10.89 -2.43
C PRO A 2 -1.53 11.31 -1.86
N ALA A 3 -0.43 11.14 -2.59
CA ALA A 3 0.92 11.50 -2.13
C ALA A 3 1.06 13.02 -1.84
N ARG A 4 0.22 13.86 -2.46
CA ARG A 4 0.25 15.33 -2.32
C ARG A 4 -0.92 15.91 -1.54
N MET A 5 -1.84 15.08 -1.04
CA MET A 5 -3.00 15.55 -0.29
C MET A 5 -2.65 15.81 1.19
N PRO A 6 -3.35 16.73 1.88
CA PRO A 6 -3.24 16.82 3.34
C PRO A 6 -3.82 15.57 4.01
N LEU A 7 -3.37 15.26 5.23
CA LEU A 7 -3.66 14.01 5.94
C LEU A 7 -5.17 13.73 6.06
N TRP A 8 -5.95 14.71 6.50
CA TRP A 8 -7.41 14.59 6.64
C TRP A 8 -8.10 14.23 5.32
N LYS A 9 -7.61 14.78 4.21
CA LYS A 9 -8.18 14.54 2.88
C LYS A 9 -7.90 13.10 2.43
N VAL A 10 -6.72 12.57 2.75
CA VAL A 10 -6.36 11.16 2.45
C VAL A 10 -7.21 10.19 3.25
N LEU A 11 -7.46 10.47 4.53
CA LEU A 11 -8.32 9.66 5.39
C LEU A 11 -9.74 9.58 4.81
N LEU A 12 -10.32 10.72 4.43
CA LEU A 12 -11.63 10.76 3.77
C LEU A 12 -11.63 10.13 2.37
N TRP A 13 -10.45 9.98 1.76
CA TRP A 13 -10.29 9.36 0.44
C TRP A 13 -10.27 7.83 0.49
N GLY A 14 -10.03 7.25 1.66
CA GLY A 14 -9.97 5.80 1.89
C GLY A 14 -11.13 5.01 1.27
N PRO A 15 -12.40 5.34 1.60
CA PRO A 15 -13.57 4.61 1.12
C PRO A 15 -13.70 4.53 -0.41
N VAL A 16 -13.16 5.51 -1.13
CA VAL A 16 -13.27 5.60 -2.59
C VAL A 16 -12.00 5.20 -3.34
N PHE A 17 -10.89 4.95 -2.63
CA PHE A 17 -9.57 4.76 -3.23
C PHE A 17 -9.54 3.56 -4.19
N LEU A 18 -9.93 2.38 -3.72
CA LEU A 18 -9.84 1.15 -4.50
C LEU A 18 -10.73 1.20 -5.75
N LEU A 19 -11.93 1.76 -5.65
CA LEU A 19 -12.81 1.96 -6.80
C LEU A 19 -12.17 2.90 -7.84
N ARG A 20 -11.59 4.02 -7.39
CA ARG A 20 -10.90 4.96 -8.29
C ARG A 20 -9.67 4.34 -8.92
N LEU A 21 -8.91 3.55 -8.17
CA LEU A 21 -7.73 2.84 -8.64
C LEU A 21 -8.11 1.81 -9.73
N TRP A 22 -9.16 1.02 -9.48
CA TRP A 22 -9.68 0.06 -10.45
C TRP A 22 -10.17 0.75 -11.72
N LEU A 23 -10.96 1.83 -11.61
CA LEU A 23 -11.44 2.60 -12.77
C LEU A 23 -10.28 3.20 -13.57
N TRP A 24 -9.26 3.72 -12.88
CA TRP A 24 -8.05 4.23 -13.51
C TRP A 24 -7.31 3.12 -14.28
N ALA A 25 -7.10 1.96 -13.65
CA ALA A 25 -6.43 0.82 -14.26
C ALA A 25 -7.21 0.31 -15.49
N PHE A 26 -8.52 0.13 -15.36
CA PHE A 26 -9.39 -0.35 -16.42
C PHE A 26 -9.40 0.57 -17.65
N ARG A 27 -9.41 1.90 -17.43
CA ARG A 27 -9.30 2.90 -18.51
C ARG A 27 -7.93 2.88 -19.17
N ARG A 28 -6.86 2.73 -18.40
CA ARG A 28 -5.47 2.77 -18.92
C ARG A 28 -5.10 1.50 -19.71
N ARG A 29 -5.73 0.37 -19.41
CA ARG A 29 -5.54 -0.90 -20.14
C ARG A 29 -6.53 -1.10 -21.30
N ARG A 30 -7.09 -0.02 -21.89
CA ARG A 30 -8.11 -0.10 -22.95
C ARG A 30 -7.73 -1.03 -24.11
N ASN A 31 -6.45 -1.05 -24.48
CA ASN A 31 -5.92 -1.83 -25.61
C ASN A 31 -5.38 -3.21 -25.22
N ASN A 32 -5.52 -3.63 -23.96
CA ASN A 32 -5.11 -4.95 -23.48
C ASN A 32 -6.31 -5.72 -22.92
N THR A 33 -6.98 -6.48 -23.78
CA THR A 33 -8.19 -7.24 -23.44
C THR A 33 -7.93 -8.24 -22.32
N LYS A 34 -6.77 -8.93 -22.33
CA LYS A 34 -6.43 -9.93 -21.31
C LYS A 34 -6.34 -9.31 -19.92
N GLU A 35 -5.65 -8.18 -19.79
CA GLU A 35 -5.59 -7.45 -18.51
C GLU A 35 -6.96 -6.94 -18.07
N ARG A 36 -7.82 -6.49 -18.99
CA ARG A 36 -9.19 -6.05 -18.64
C ARG A 36 -10.08 -7.19 -18.16
N VAL A 37 -9.97 -8.38 -18.74
CA VAL A 37 -10.69 -9.56 -18.26
C VAL A 37 -10.26 -9.89 -16.83
N TRP A 38 -8.95 -9.85 -16.53
CA TRP A 38 -8.45 -10.04 -15.18
C TRP A 38 -8.97 -8.99 -14.19
N LEU A 39 -8.95 -7.70 -14.56
CA LEU A 39 -9.50 -6.63 -13.72
C LEU A 39 -10.99 -6.85 -13.42
N VAL A 40 -11.78 -7.31 -14.40
CA VAL A 40 -13.20 -7.63 -14.19
C VAL A 40 -13.36 -8.85 -13.29
N ALA A 41 -12.56 -9.89 -13.49
CA ALA A 41 -12.58 -11.09 -12.65
C ALA A 41 -12.25 -10.76 -11.18
N GLU A 42 -11.24 -9.93 -10.93
CA GLU A 42 -10.88 -9.45 -9.58
C GLU A 42 -12.02 -8.66 -8.92
N ALA A 43 -12.66 -7.75 -9.66
CA ALA A 43 -13.80 -6.99 -9.16
C ALA A 43 -15.02 -7.89 -8.89
N ALA A 44 -15.32 -8.82 -9.80
CA ALA A 44 -16.40 -9.79 -9.64
C ALA A 44 -16.18 -10.69 -8.42
N TRP A 45 -14.93 -11.10 -8.17
CA TRP A 45 -14.56 -11.87 -6.99
C TRP A 45 -14.84 -11.07 -5.70
N GLY A 46 -14.44 -9.80 -5.64
CA GLY A 46 -14.75 -8.93 -4.50
C GLY A 46 -16.26 -8.80 -4.25
N ILE A 47 -17.04 -8.59 -5.31
CA ILE A 47 -18.52 -8.52 -5.22
C ILE A 47 -19.11 -9.85 -4.75
N LEU A 48 -18.62 -10.98 -5.26
CA LEU A 48 -19.06 -12.32 -4.88
C LEU A 48 -18.81 -12.57 -3.39
N VAL A 49 -17.63 -12.24 -2.87
CA VAL A 49 -17.32 -12.38 -1.43
C VAL A 49 -18.28 -11.57 -0.56
N ILE A 50 -18.58 -10.32 -0.97
CA ILE A 50 -19.55 -9.48 -0.26
C ILE A 50 -20.95 -10.11 -0.32
N ALA A 51 -21.41 -10.51 -1.50
CA ALA A 51 -22.72 -11.13 -1.67
C ALA A 51 -22.87 -12.43 -0.85
N THR A 52 -21.86 -13.31 -0.89
CA THR A 52 -21.81 -14.53 -0.09
C THR A 52 -21.85 -14.21 1.40
N SER A 53 -21.15 -13.18 1.86
CA SER A 53 -21.19 -12.78 3.27
C SER A 53 -22.59 -12.34 3.73
N LEU A 54 -23.35 -11.68 2.86
CA LEU A 54 -24.73 -11.26 3.14
C LEU A 54 -25.71 -12.43 3.13
N VAL A 55 -25.55 -13.36 2.19
CA VAL A 55 -26.37 -14.59 2.14
C VAL A 55 -26.16 -15.46 3.38
N LEU A 56 -24.93 -15.51 3.89
CA LEU A 56 -24.59 -16.29 5.09
C LEU A 56 -24.97 -15.61 6.42
N LEU A 57 -25.38 -14.34 6.42
CA LEU A 57 -25.74 -13.60 7.64
C LEU A 57 -26.72 -14.34 8.57
N PRO A 58 -27.82 -14.97 8.09
CA PRO A 58 -28.76 -15.68 8.95
C PRO A 58 -28.17 -16.95 9.59
N ILE A 59 -27.12 -17.51 9.00
CA ILE A 59 -26.45 -18.73 9.46
C ILE A 59 -25.29 -18.37 10.40
N THR A 60 -24.47 -17.39 10.01
CA THR A 60 -23.34 -16.91 10.79
C THR A 60 -23.01 -15.44 10.49
N PRO A 61 -23.06 -14.54 11.49
CA PRO A 61 -22.73 -13.14 11.30
C PRO A 61 -21.22 -12.89 11.15
N TRP A 62 -20.38 -13.86 11.54
CA TRP A 62 -18.93 -13.68 11.62
C TRP A 62 -18.27 -13.49 10.25
N VAL A 63 -18.83 -14.08 9.20
CA VAL A 63 -18.32 -13.90 7.82
C VAL A 63 -18.52 -12.44 7.39
N ALA A 64 -19.70 -11.87 7.62
CA ALA A 64 -19.98 -10.47 7.31
C ALA A 64 -19.16 -9.52 8.18
N ALA A 65 -18.96 -9.83 9.47
CA ALA A 65 -18.10 -9.05 10.36
C ALA A 65 -16.65 -9.01 9.84
N TYR A 66 -16.10 -10.15 9.41
CA TYR A 66 -14.76 -10.22 8.82
C TYR A 66 -14.66 -9.45 7.50
N VAL A 67 -15.64 -9.61 6.61
CA VAL A 67 -15.68 -8.87 5.33
C VAL A 67 -15.77 -7.36 5.57
N LEU A 68 -16.61 -6.92 6.50
CA LEU A 68 -16.70 -5.51 6.89
C LEU A 68 -15.37 -4.99 7.46
N MET A 69 -14.73 -5.75 8.35
CA MET A 69 -13.42 -5.42 8.90
C MET A 69 -12.36 -5.29 7.79
N ALA A 70 -12.33 -6.23 6.83
CA ALA A 70 -11.40 -6.19 5.71
C ALA A 70 -11.66 -4.98 4.79
N LEU A 71 -12.93 -4.66 4.51
CA LEU A 71 -13.32 -3.50 3.70
C LEU A 71 -12.92 -2.18 4.37
N VAL A 72 -13.27 -1.99 5.65
CA VAL A 72 -12.90 -0.79 6.40
C VAL A 72 -11.40 -0.71 6.59
N GLY A 73 -10.75 -1.84 6.87
CA GLY A 73 -9.29 -1.95 6.94
C GLY A 73 -8.62 -1.50 5.65
N SER A 74 -9.18 -1.83 4.48
CA SER A 74 -8.62 -1.39 3.19
C SER A 74 -8.63 0.13 2.97
N TRP A 75 -9.46 0.89 3.71
CA TRP A 75 -9.53 2.34 3.58
C TRP A 75 -8.27 3.04 4.07
N VAL A 76 -7.41 2.37 4.84
CA VAL A 76 -6.11 2.92 5.24
C VAL A 76 -5.05 2.80 4.16
N TYR A 77 -5.28 2.05 3.08
CA TYR A 77 -4.30 1.85 2.01
C TYR A 77 -3.75 3.16 1.41
N PRO A 78 -4.56 4.14 0.96
CA PRO A 78 -3.99 5.36 0.37
C PRO A 78 -3.18 6.16 1.39
N LEU A 79 -3.42 5.97 2.70
CA LEU A 79 -2.59 6.53 3.74
C LEU A 79 -1.26 5.78 3.86
N LEU A 80 -1.32 4.47 4.12
CA LEU A 80 -0.15 3.69 4.52
C LEU A 80 0.78 3.32 3.36
N THR A 81 0.24 3.10 2.15
CA THR A 81 1.04 2.62 1.01
C THR A 81 1.38 3.72 0.00
N VAL A 82 0.63 4.82 0.01
CA VAL A 82 0.86 5.94 -0.92
C VAL A 82 1.27 7.18 -0.17
N HIS A 83 0.40 7.71 0.70
CA HIS A 83 0.60 9.02 1.29
C HIS A 83 1.84 9.07 2.20
N LEU A 84 1.96 8.20 3.19
CA LEU A 84 3.10 8.21 4.12
C LEU A 84 4.43 7.93 3.40
N PRO A 85 4.56 6.87 2.58
CA PRO A 85 5.86 6.51 2.03
C PRO A 85 6.30 7.43 0.90
N HIS A 86 5.36 8.03 0.16
CA HIS A 86 5.64 8.90 -0.99
C HIS A 86 5.29 10.37 -0.73
N ARG A 87 5.10 10.80 0.53
CA ARG A 87 4.75 12.20 0.79
C ARG A 87 5.84 13.12 0.25
N ASN A 88 5.48 14.08 -0.59
CA ASN A 88 6.44 15.02 -1.20
C ASN A 88 7.59 14.30 -1.93
N TYR A 89 7.29 13.20 -2.63
CA TYR A 89 8.26 12.46 -3.42
C TYR A 89 8.98 13.37 -4.45
N GLY A 90 10.28 13.16 -4.61
CA GLY A 90 11.13 13.82 -5.60
C GLY A 90 11.27 13.04 -6.90
N GLU A 91 12.17 13.50 -7.78
CA GLU A 91 12.32 12.95 -9.13
C GLU A 91 13.39 11.86 -9.25
N THR A 92 14.24 11.69 -8.23
CA THR A 92 15.31 10.69 -8.25
C THR A 92 14.91 9.42 -7.51
N PRO A 93 15.49 8.24 -7.83
CA PRO A 93 15.21 7.00 -7.10
C PRO A 93 15.40 7.14 -5.57
N LEU A 94 16.33 7.99 -5.12
CA LEU A 94 16.59 8.24 -3.69
C LEU A 94 15.61 9.18 -3.00
N THR A 95 14.77 9.88 -3.77
CA THR A 95 13.82 10.88 -3.25
C THR A 95 12.36 10.51 -3.51
N GLN A 96 12.11 9.44 -4.27
CA GLN A 96 10.76 8.96 -4.59
C GLN A 96 9.99 8.42 -3.38
N THR A 97 10.71 7.99 -2.34
CA THR A 97 10.15 7.39 -1.13
C THR A 97 10.95 7.73 0.11
N HIS A 98 10.29 7.66 1.26
CA HIS A 98 10.91 7.72 2.57
C HIS A 98 11.27 6.32 3.07
N THR A 99 12.17 6.27 4.05
CA THR A 99 12.49 5.04 4.79
C THR A 99 12.49 5.30 6.28
N LEU A 100 11.96 4.35 7.03
CA LEU A 100 11.94 4.40 8.49
C LEU A 100 13.14 3.65 9.08
N ARG A 101 13.58 4.06 10.27
CA ARG A 101 14.63 3.38 11.06
C ARG A 101 14.12 3.16 12.47
N GLY A 102 14.03 1.90 12.89
CA GLY A 102 13.55 1.50 14.20
C GLY A 102 13.53 -0.01 14.33
N ARG A 103 12.95 -0.53 15.41
CA ARG A 103 12.74 -1.97 15.56
C ARG A 103 11.26 -2.31 15.62
N ILE A 104 10.47 -1.54 16.35
CA ILE A 104 9.09 -1.89 16.65
C ILE A 104 8.21 -1.61 15.43
N ILE A 105 8.22 -0.37 14.94
CA ILE A 105 7.37 0.03 13.82
C ILE A 105 7.74 -0.77 12.56
N PRO A 106 9.02 -0.90 12.14
CA PRO A 106 9.34 -1.71 10.97
C PRO A 106 8.89 -3.16 11.07
N SER A 107 9.11 -3.84 12.21
CA SER A 107 8.71 -5.23 12.35
C SER A 107 7.18 -5.44 12.36
N LEU A 108 6.40 -4.50 12.92
CA LEU A 108 4.92 -4.54 12.83
C LEU A 108 4.41 -4.46 11.39
N PHE A 109 5.14 -3.78 10.52
CA PHE A 109 4.85 -3.67 9.09
C PHE A 109 5.65 -4.65 8.24
N LEU A 110 6.12 -5.76 8.84
CA LEU A 110 6.87 -6.81 8.16
C LEU A 110 8.08 -6.27 7.38
N GLU A 111 8.74 -5.27 7.96
CA GLU A 111 9.92 -4.57 7.44
C GLU A 111 9.69 -3.77 6.13
N LEU A 112 8.45 -3.67 5.63
CA LEU A 112 8.12 -2.90 4.42
C LEU A 112 8.23 -1.38 4.60
N THR A 113 8.43 -0.89 5.83
CA THR A 113 8.69 0.53 6.07
C THR A 113 10.13 0.95 5.74
N TYR A 114 11.03 0.00 5.46
CA TYR A 114 12.25 0.23 4.69
C TYR A 114 11.90 0.41 3.20
N HIS A 115 10.99 1.34 2.92
CA HIS A 115 10.29 1.44 1.65
C HIS A 115 11.23 1.95 0.56
N LEU A 116 12.16 2.85 0.88
CA LEU A 116 13.20 3.25 -0.07
C LEU A 116 14.07 2.08 -0.49
N GLU A 117 14.50 1.24 0.45
CA GLU A 117 15.28 0.05 0.16
C GLU A 117 14.52 -0.93 -0.73
N HIS A 118 13.22 -1.12 -0.46
CA HIS A 118 12.34 -1.95 -1.28
C HIS A 118 12.25 -1.43 -2.73
N HIS A 119 12.16 -0.11 -2.93
CA HIS A 119 12.13 0.47 -4.27
C HIS A 119 13.49 0.37 -4.98
N LEU A 120 14.61 0.52 -4.26
CA LEU A 120 15.95 0.42 -4.84
C LEU A 120 16.33 -1.03 -5.18
N TYR A 121 15.84 -2.00 -4.39
CA TYR A 121 16.19 -3.41 -4.52
C TYR A 121 14.93 -4.29 -4.40
N PRO A 122 14.02 -4.27 -5.40
CA PRO A 122 12.73 -4.95 -5.33
C PRO A 122 12.84 -6.47 -5.24
N GLU A 123 13.97 -7.03 -5.66
CA GLU A 123 14.25 -8.48 -5.58
C GLU A 123 14.65 -8.95 -4.18
N VAL A 124 14.96 -8.02 -3.26
CA VAL A 124 15.34 -8.38 -1.88
C VAL A 124 14.07 -8.67 -1.06
N PRO A 125 13.94 -9.87 -0.48
CA PRO A 125 12.78 -10.21 0.35
C PRO A 125 12.62 -9.27 1.55
N ALA A 126 11.37 -8.97 1.92
CA ALA A 126 11.05 -8.00 2.98
C ALA A 126 11.78 -8.27 4.31
N HIS A 127 11.86 -9.54 4.74
CA HIS A 127 12.55 -9.94 5.97
C HIS A 127 14.06 -9.65 5.97
N ASN A 128 14.68 -9.44 4.80
CA ASN A 128 16.08 -9.06 4.66
C ASN A 128 16.30 -7.54 4.53
N LEU A 129 15.23 -6.74 4.43
CA LEU A 129 15.33 -5.30 4.22
C LEU A 129 16.03 -4.58 5.38
N ARG A 130 15.87 -5.04 6.62
CA ARG A 130 16.63 -4.49 7.76
C ARG A 130 18.14 -4.68 7.63
N ARG A 131 18.56 -5.81 7.08
CA ARG A 131 19.98 -6.10 6.84
C ARG A 131 20.50 -5.23 5.69
N LEU A 132 19.71 -5.09 4.63
CA LEU A 132 20.01 -4.21 3.51
C LEU A 132 20.11 -2.75 3.97
N SER A 133 19.16 -2.26 4.76
CA SER A 133 19.09 -0.88 5.24
C SER A 133 20.36 -0.50 6.00
N THR A 134 20.85 -1.38 6.87
CA THR A 134 22.10 -1.19 7.62
C THR A 134 23.32 -1.08 6.69
N ARG A 135 23.35 -1.85 5.60
CA ARG A 135 24.43 -1.77 4.59
C ARG A 135 24.35 -0.51 3.74
N MET A 136 23.13 0.01 3.54
CA MET A 136 22.85 1.21 2.76
C MET A 136 23.10 2.50 3.55
N ASP A 137 23.16 2.47 4.88
CA ASP A 137 23.30 3.66 5.70
C ASP A 137 24.49 4.57 5.31
N PRO A 138 25.71 4.06 5.01
CA PRO A 138 26.81 4.90 4.53
C PRO A 138 26.50 5.58 3.18
N TYR A 139 25.86 4.84 2.26
CA TYR A 139 25.47 5.36 0.95
C TYR A 139 24.37 6.42 1.08
N PHE A 140 23.38 6.21 1.94
CA PHE A 140 22.33 7.18 2.23
C PHE A 140 22.88 8.45 2.88
N ALA A 141 23.83 8.32 3.81
CA ALA A 141 24.50 9.47 4.40
C ALA A 141 25.26 10.29 3.35
N ALA A 142 26.03 9.63 2.46
CA ALA A 142 26.77 10.28 1.38
C ALA A 142 25.84 11.01 0.39
N ASN A 143 24.63 10.48 0.16
CA ASN A 143 23.63 11.05 -0.74
C ASN A 143 22.58 11.93 -0.03
N ARG A 144 22.81 12.29 1.24
CA ARG A 144 21.94 13.17 2.05
C ARG A 144 20.50 12.67 2.21
N VAL A 145 20.28 11.36 2.08
CA VAL A 145 19.01 10.72 2.45
C VAL A 145 18.91 10.73 3.97
N ARG A 146 17.78 11.19 4.50
CA ARG A 146 17.54 11.28 5.95
C ARG A 146 16.43 10.30 6.36
N PRO A 147 16.78 9.10 6.86
CA PRO A 147 15.79 8.18 7.36
C PRO A 147 15.01 8.75 8.56
N ILE A 148 13.72 8.45 8.64
CA ILE A 148 12.87 8.88 9.74
C ILE A 148 13.02 7.89 10.89
N LYS A 149 13.47 8.39 12.05
CA LYS A 149 13.63 7.55 13.24
C LYS A 149 12.27 7.27 13.89
N VAL A 150 12.03 6.00 14.20
CA VAL A 150 10.83 5.48 14.86
C VAL A 150 11.24 4.45 15.93
N PRO A 151 10.38 4.17 16.93
CA PRO A 151 10.62 3.09 17.87
C PRO A 151 10.83 1.72 17.17
#